data_AF-A0A923I024-F1
#
_entry.id   AF-A0A923I024-F1
#
_cell.length_a   1.000
_cell.length_b   1.000
_cell.length_c   1.000
_cell.angle_alpha   90.00
_cell.angle_beta   90.00
_cell.angle_gamma   90.00
#
_symmetry.space_group_name_H-M   'P 1'
#
loop_
_entity.id
_entity.type
_entity.pdbx_description
1 polymer ?
#
loop_
_entity_poly.entity_id
_entity_poly.type
_entity_poly.pdbx_seq_one_letter_code
_entity_poly.pdbx_strand_id
1 'polypeptide(L)' 'MKHLLNKAGLCGILCAALFSPIWMAQAAPADWYWWSSKTSDARVCAQTSPGEGWTQEKQAYSDARCENKKR' A
#
# COMPACT_ATOMS: atom_id res chain seq x y z
N MET A 1 -35.99 2.74 40.89
CA MET A 1 -35.41 1.78 39.90
C MET A 1 -35.45 2.33 38.46
N LYS A 2 -35.15 3.62 38.22
CA LYS A 2 -35.13 4.23 36.87
C LYS A 2 -33.76 4.81 36.49
N HIS A 3 -32.92 5.10 37.50
CA HIS A 3 -31.56 5.63 37.30
C HIS A 3 -30.48 4.57 37.02
N LEU A 4 -30.78 3.27 37.20
CA LEU A 4 -29.85 2.18 36.92
C LEU A 4 -29.84 1.74 35.45
N LEU A 5 -30.88 2.08 34.67
CA LEU A 5 -30.97 1.74 33.25
C LEU A 5 -30.12 2.67 32.35
N ASN A 6 -29.60 3.78 32.87
CA ASN A 6 -28.88 4.80 32.08
C ASN A 6 -27.35 4.62 32.10
N LYS A 7 -26.77 4.22 33.25
CA LYS A 7 -25.31 4.04 33.36
C LYS A 7 -24.81 2.75 32.71
N ALA A 8 -25.60 1.66 32.81
CA ALA A 8 -25.25 0.38 32.20
C ALA A 8 -25.34 0.41 30.67
N GLY A 9 -26.31 1.16 30.11
CA GLY A 9 -26.46 1.35 28.67
C GLY A 9 -25.34 2.18 28.04
N LEU A 10 -24.93 3.29 28.67
CA LEU A 10 -23.82 4.11 28.17
C LEU A 10 -22.47 3.37 28.15
N CYS A 11 -22.19 2.56 29.18
CA CYS A 11 -20.94 1.81 29.26
C CYS A 11 -20.88 0.69 28.20
N GLY A 12 -22.00 -0.01 27.97
CA GLY A 12 -22.09 -1.04 26.92
C GLY A 12 -21.91 -0.48 25.51
N ILE A 13 -22.43 0.72 25.23
CA ILE A 13 -22.30 1.40 23.94
C ILE A 13 -20.88 1.94 23.71
N LEU A 14 -20.22 2.48 24.75
CA LEU A 14 -18.83 2.93 24.67
C LEU A 14 -17.84 1.78 24.45
N CYS A 15 -18.08 0.61 25.04
CA CYS A 15 -17.24 -0.56 24.82
C CYS A 15 -17.41 -1.15 23.40
N ALA A 16 -18.60 -1.11 22.83
CA ALA A 16 -18.86 -1.62 21.48
C ALA A 16 -18.21 -0.77 20.37
N ALA A 17 -18.07 0.55 20.59
CA ALA A 17 -17.43 1.46 19.63
C ALA A 17 -15.89 1.28 19.53
N LEU A 18 -15.27 0.63 20.52
CA LEU A 18 -13.82 0.34 20.53
C LEU A 18 -13.44 -0.92 19.75
N PHE A 19 -14.41 -1.74 19.35
CA PHE A 19 -14.22 -2.95 18.53
C PHE A 19 -14.56 -2.70 17.06
N SER A 20 -14.11 -1.57 16.50
CA SER A 20 -14.22 -1.35 15.06
C SER A 20 -13.32 -2.34 14.33
N PRO A 21 -13.83 -3.18 13.42
CA PRO A 21 -13.02 -4.15 12.70
C PRO A 21 -11.99 -3.40 11.86
N ILE A 22 -10.71 -3.65 12.13
CA ILE A 22 -9.61 -3.13 11.34
C ILE A 22 -9.64 -3.88 10.01
N TRP A 23 -10.15 -3.24 8.96
CA TRP A 23 -10.05 -3.81 7.63
C TRP A 23 -8.57 -3.94 7.25
N MET A 24 -8.09 -5.18 7.20
CA MET A 24 -6.75 -5.49 6.74
C MET A 24 -6.71 -5.32 5.22
N ALA A 25 -6.26 -4.15 4.77
CA ALA A 25 -5.96 -3.94 3.35
C ALA A 25 -4.86 -4.91 2.93
N GLN A 26 -5.18 -5.81 2.00
CA GLN A 26 -4.20 -6.68 1.36
C GLN A 26 -3.59 -5.91 0.19
N ALA A 27 -2.36 -5.43 0.37
CA ALA A 27 -1.61 -4.85 -0.73
C ALA A 27 -1.11 -5.98 -1.63
N ALA A 28 -1.46 -5.94 -2.91
CA ALA A 28 -0.83 -6.79 -3.90
C ALA A 28 0.68 -6.46 -3.98
N PRO A 29 1.56 -7.42 -4.31
CA PRO A 29 2.96 -7.14 -4.59
C PRO A 29 3.06 -6.08 -5.69
N ALA A 30 3.85 -5.04 -5.43
CA ALA A 30 4.03 -3.96 -6.39
C ALA A 30 4.90 -4.39 -7.56
N ASP A 31 4.57 -3.88 -8.74
CA ASP A 31 5.34 -4.13 -9.95
C ASP A 31 6.57 -3.23 -10.01
N TRP A 32 7.68 -3.82 -10.44
CA TRP A 32 8.95 -3.14 -10.64
C TRP A 32 9.26 -3.01 -12.11
N TYR A 33 9.84 -1.88 -12.50
CA TYR A 33 10.19 -1.61 -13.89
C TYR A 33 11.60 -1.07 -13.99
N TRP A 34 12.23 -1.35 -15.11
CA TRP A 34 13.39 -0.60 -15.53
C TRP A 34 12.97 0.79 -16.00
N TRP A 35 13.68 1.79 -15.49
CA TRP A 35 13.61 3.18 -15.90
C TRP A 35 14.92 3.52 -16.59
N SER A 36 14.84 3.91 -17.85
CA SER A 36 15.98 4.37 -18.64
C SER A 36 16.06 5.90 -18.61
N SER A 37 17.26 6.43 -18.40
CA SER A 37 17.50 7.87 -18.46
C SER A 37 17.31 8.37 -19.90
N LYS A 38 16.68 9.53 -20.06
CA LYS A 38 16.49 10.19 -21.36
C LYS A 38 17.75 10.90 -21.86
N THR A 39 18.72 11.15 -20.98
CA THR A 39 19.88 12.02 -21.23
C THR A 39 21.22 11.32 -21.04
N SER A 40 21.23 10.08 -20.52
CA SER A 40 22.43 9.28 -20.28
C SER A 40 22.13 7.80 -20.48
N ASP A 41 23.16 6.96 -20.47
CA ASP A 41 23.02 5.50 -20.52
C ASP A 41 22.65 4.88 -19.15
N ALA A 42 22.26 5.70 -18.17
CA ALA A 42 21.88 5.21 -16.85
C ALA A 42 20.53 4.50 -16.87
N ARG A 43 20.43 3.44 -16.06
CA ARG A 43 19.23 2.62 -15.91
C ARG A 43 19.03 2.23 -14.45
N VAL A 44 17.81 2.33 -13.94
CA VAL A 44 17.49 2.01 -12.54
C VAL A 44 16.22 1.17 -12.45
N CYS A 45 16.17 0.23 -11.50
CA CYS A 45 14.97 -0.54 -11.22
C CYS A 45 14.18 0.16 -10.10
N ALA A 46 12.91 0.48 -10.34
CA ALA A 46 12.06 1.14 -9.36
C ALA A 46 10.57 0.83 -9.60
N GLN A 47 9.78 0.84 -8.52
CA GLN A 47 8.32 0.66 -8.57
C GLN A 47 7.63 1.84 -9.27
N THR A 48 8.11 3.05 -9.02
CA THR A 48 7.56 4.30 -9.54
C THR A 48 8.65 5.11 -10.23
N SER A 49 8.25 6.10 -11.03
CA SER A 49 9.20 6.97 -11.74
C SER A 49 10.19 7.63 -10.78
N PRO A 50 11.51 7.60 -11.05
CA PRO A 50 12.47 8.39 -10.30
C PRO A 50 12.30 9.90 -10.49
N GLY A 51 11.56 10.34 -11.52
CA GLY A 51 11.24 11.74 -11.76
C GLY A 51 11.23 12.10 -13.24
N GLU A 52 11.31 13.39 -13.52
CA GLU A 52 11.51 13.90 -14.88
C GLU A 52 12.85 13.38 -15.44
N GLY A 53 12.90 13.16 -16.76
CA GLY A 53 14.09 12.62 -17.41
C GLY A 53 14.19 11.09 -17.41
N TRP A 54 13.19 10.37 -16.90
CA TRP A 54 13.13 8.91 -16.93
C TRP A 54 11.99 8.40 -17.82
N THR A 55 12.23 7.28 -18.50
CA THR A 55 11.23 6.59 -19.33
C THR A 55 11.07 5.16 -18.80
N GLN A 56 9.83 4.77 -18.50
CA GLN A 56 9.51 3.41 -18.08
C GLN A 56 9.62 2.43 -19.24
N GLU A 57 10.23 1.28 -19.00
CA GLU A 57 10.24 0.18 -19.95
C GLU A 57 9.01 -0.74 -19.79
N LYS A 58 8.67 -1.47 -20.85
CA LYS A 58 7.41 -2.24 -20.91
C LYS A 58 7.34 -3.42 -19.95
N GLN A 59 8.49 -4.01 -19.60
CA GLN A 59 8.54 -5.26 -18.85
C GLN A 59 8.38 -5.01 -17.35
N ALA A 60 7.40 -5.67 -16.73
CA ALA A 60 7.24 -5.71 -15.28
C ALA A 60 8.08 -6.84 -14.66
N TYR A 61 8.52 -6.60 -13.42
CA TYR A 61 9.32 -7.50 -12.60
C TYR A 61 8.70 -7.61 -11.20
N SER A 62 8.97 -8.73 -10.53
CA SER A 62 8.43 -9.01 -9.19
C SER A 62 9.36 -8.59 -8.05
N ASP A 63 10.54 -8.04 -8.36
CA ASP A 63 11.56 -7.71 -7.36
C ASP A 63 12.29 -6.39 -7.64
N ALA A 64 12.88 -5.84 -6.58
CA ALA A 64 13.55 -4.54 -6.57
C ALA A 64 14.81 -4.44 -7.43
N ARG A 65 15.32 -5.55 -7.94
CA ARG A 65 16.52 -5.61 -8.78
C ARG A 65 16.17 -5.90 -10.23
N CYS A 66 14.89 -6.08 -10.54
CA CYS A 66 14.38 -6.42 -11.85
C CYS A 66 15.07 -7.68 -12.41
N GLU A 67 15.26 -8.69 -11.56
CA GLU A 67 15.89 -9.98 -11.91
C GLU A 67 14.82 -10.98 -12.40
N ASN A 68 13.65 -10.99 -11.77
CA ASN A 68 12.56 -11.93 -12.04
C ASN A 68 11.43 -11.25 -12.80
N LYS A 69 11.27 -11.62 -14.07
CA LYS A 69 10.19 -11.15 -14.93
C LYS A 69 8.83 -11.58 -14.38
N LYS A 70 7.89 -10.66 -14.29
CA LYS A 70 6.50 -10.98 -14.02
C LYS A 70 5.92 -11.73 -15.23
N ARG A 71 5.27 -12.87 -14.98
CA ARG A 71 4.65 -13.71 -16.02
C ARG A 71 3.26 -13.22 -16.36
#